data_AF-B1YS88-F1
#
_entry.id   AF-B1YS88-F1
#
_cell.length_a   1.000
_cell.length_b   1.000
_cell.length_c   1.000
_cell.angle_alpha   90.00
_cell.angle_beta   90.00
_cell.angle_gamma   90.00
#
_symmetry.space_group_name_H-M   'P 1'
#
loop_
_entity.id
_entity.type
_entity.pdbx_description
1 polymer ?
#
loop_
_entity_poly.entity_id
_entity_poly.type
_entity_poly.pdbx_seq_one_letter_code
_entity_poly.pdbx_strand_id
1 'polypeptide(L)'
;MREFNSKDLDALDFEGVRGALLGGKGGISLQKVVRLPEADVLCCEYMGKQFNVKFDLDYGVSLEAVSDFSVDELEDIARILTC
;
A
#
# COMPACT_ATOMS: atom_id res chain seq x y z
N MET A 1 9.77 1.71 11.83
CA MET A 1 8.82 1.66 10.70
C MET A 1 8.37 3.08 10.42
N ARG A 2 8.30 3.45 9.14
CA ARG A 2 7.91 4.80 8.70
C ARG A 2 6.54 4.68 8.07
N GLU A 3 5.57 5.41 8.58
CA GLU A 3 4.20 5.43 8.04
C GLU A 3 4.02 6.68 7.19
N PHE A 4 3.52 6.50 5.97
CA PHE A 4 3.20 7.55 5.02
C PHE A 4 1.70 7.52 4.74
N ASN A 5 1.04 8.61 5.10
CA ASN A 5 -0.36 8.84 4.84
C ASN A 5 -0.46 10.03 3.88
N SER A 6 -1.13 9.83 2.75
CA SER A 6 -1.52 10.90 1.85
C SER A 6 -3.02 10.85 1.63
N LYS A 7 -3.63 12.01 1.42
CA LYS A 7 -5.06 12.12 1.14
C LYS A 7 -5.46 11.37 -0.13
N ASP A 8 -4.55 11.23 -1.09
CA ASP A 8 -4.80 10.49 -2.32
C ASP A 8 -5.01 8.99 -2.03
N LEU A 9 -4.37 8.45 -0.99
CA LEU A 9 -4.56 7.06 -0.58
C LEU A 9 -5.95 6.80 0.00
N ASP A 10 -6.58 7.79 0.63
CA ASP A 10 -7.94 7.67 1.20
C ASP A 10 -9.00 7.35 0.12
N ALA A 11 -8.74 7.75 -1.13
CA ALA A 11 -9.60 7.44 -2.26
C ALA A 11 -9.45 6.00 -2.78
N LEU A 12 -8.49 5.22 -2.24
CA LEU A 12 -8.24 3.85 -2.66
C LEU A 12 -9.24 2.87 -2.06
N ASP A 13 -9.84 2.07 -2.92
CA ASP A 13 -10.63 0.92 -2.50
C ASP A 13 -9.73 -0.32 -2.31
N PHE A 14 -9.96 -1.06 -1.24
CA PHE A 14 -9.19 -2.28 -0.94
C PHE A 14 -9.27 -3.32 -2.06
N GLU A 15 -10.46 -3.58 -2.62
CA GLU A 15 -10.61 -4.54 -3.71
C GLU A 15 -10.02 -4.01 -5.01
N GLY A 16 -10.16 -2.71 -5.26
CA GLY A 16 -9.53 -2.02 -6.39
C GLY A 16 -8.00 -2.14 -6.36
N VAL A 17 -7.39 -1.82 -5.23
CA VAL A 17 -5.94 -1.95 -5.01
C VAL A 17 -5.51 -3.41 -5.07
N ARG A 18 -6.20 -4.32 -4.37
CA ARG A 18 -5.87 -5.75 -4.41
C ARG A 18 -5.92 -6.29 -5.85
N GLY A 19 -6.95 -5.95 -6.61
CA GLY A 19 -7.10 -6.36 -8.01
C GLY A 19 -5.98 -5.80 -8.90
N ALA A 20 -5.66 -4.52 -8.74
CA ALA A 20 -4.56 -3.87 -9.43
C ALA A 20 -3.20 -4.51 -9.13
N LEU A 21 -2.92 -4.79 -7.85
CA LEU A 21 -1.67 -5.39 -7.41
C LEU A 21 -1.54 -6.86 -7.84
N LEU A 22 -2.64 -7.62 -7.85
CA LEU A 22 -2.67 -8.96 -8.43
C LEU A 22 -2.38 -8.94 -9.94
N GLY A 23 -2.73 -7.84 -10.63
CA GLY A 23 -2.40 -7.60 -12.03
C GLY A 23 -0.97 -7.12 -12.29
N GLY A 24 -0.14 -6.95 -11.24
CA GLY A 24 1.24 -6.46 -11.37
C GLY A 24 1.33 -4.96 -11.69
N LYS A 25 0.37 -4.16 -11.22
CA LYS A 25 0.33 -2.71 -11.48
C LYS A 25 1.62 -2.02 -11.00
N GLY A 26 2.25 -1.27 -11.90
CA GLY A 26 3.43 -0.46 -11.63
C GLY A 26 4.63 -1.23 -11.09
N GLY A 27 4.74 -2.54 -11.31
CA GLY A 27 5.86 -3.34 -10.78
C GLY A 27 5.75 -3.69 -9.30
N ILE A 28 4.58 -3.47 -8.68
CA ILE A 28 4.31 -3.88 -7.31
C ILE A 28 3.75 -5.31 -7.34
N SER A 29 4.35 -6.20 -6.54
CA SER A 29 3.90 -7.57 -6.37
C SER A 29 3.20 -7.75 -5.03
N LEU A 30 1.97 -8.24 -5.04
CA LEU A 30 1.25 -8.59 -3.82
C LEU A 30 1.80 -9.90 -3.23
N GLN A 31 2.44 -9.84 -2.07
CA GLN A 31 2.99 -10.99 -1.37
C GLN A 31 1.92 -11.68 -0.52
N LYS A 32 1.16 -10.91 0.26
CA LYS A 32 0.17 -11.43 1.20
C LYS A 32 -0.91 -10.40 1.53
N VAL A 33 -2.08 -10.89 1.91
CA VAL A 33 -3.17 -10.10 2.47
C VAL A 33 -3.41 -10.57 3.90
N VAL A 34 -3.46 -9.64 4.85
CA VAL A 34 -3.76 -9.87 6.26
C VAL A 34 -4.98 -9.05 6.59
N ARG A 35 -6.07 -9.70 7.01
CA ARG A 35 -7.31 -9.01 7.41
C ARG A 35 -7.41 -8.99 8.92
N LEU A 36 -7.40 -7.81 9.52
CA LEU A 36 -7.60 -7.61 10.95
C LEU A 36 -9.03 -7.09 11.17
N PRO A 37 -9.60 -7.26 12.36
CA PRO A 37 -10.95 -6.77 12.65
C PRO A 37 -11.09 -5.25 12.51
N GLU A 38 -10.00 -4.50 12.68
CA GLU A 38 -9.98 -3.03 12.67
C GLU A 38 -9.32 -2.46 11.41
N ALA A 39 -8.57 -3.28 10.65
CA ALA A 39 -7.86 -2.83 9.46
C ALA A 39 -7.49 -4.00 8.50
N ASP A 40 -7.46 -3.73 7.21
CA ASP A 40 -6.93 -4.68 6.21
C ASP A 40 -5.51 -4.29 5.79
N VAL A 41 -4.58 -5.24 5.79
CA VAL A 41 -3.17 -5.00 5.48
C VAL A 41 -2.74 -5.80 4.25
N LEU A 42 -2.28 -5.11 3.22
CA LEU A 42 -1.72 -5.69 2.01
C LEU A 42 -0.20 -5.62 2.06
N CYS A 43 0.46 -6.77 2.25
CA CYS A 43 1.91 -6.89 2.16
C CYS A 43 2.32 -6.96 0.71
N CYS A 44 3.09 -5.98 0.27
CA CYS A 44 3.51 -5.77 -1.11
C CYS A 44 5.04 -5.68 -1.20
N GLU A 45 5.56 -5.96 -2.37
CA GLU A 45 6.96 -5.80 -2.70
C GLU A 45 7.10 -4.91 -3.93
N TYR A 46 7.96 -3.89 -3.83
CA TYR A 46 8.29 -2.98 -4.92
C TYR A 46 9.80 -2.88 -5.04
N MET A 47 10.34 -3.14 -6.24
CA MET A 47 11.78 -3.16 -6.50
C MET A 47 12.60 -4.00 -5.50
N GLY A 48 12.05 -5.11 -5.00
CA GLY A 48 12.69 -5.97 -3.99
C GLY A 48 12.66 -5.42 -2.56
N LYS A 49 11.93 -4.32 -2.32
CA LYS A 49 11.68 -3.74 -1.00
C LYS A 49 10.25 -4.02 -0.57
N GLN A 50 10.08 -4.39 0.69
CA GLN A 50 8.78 -4.75 1.25
C GLN A 50 8.11 -3.55 1.92
N PHE A 51 6.83 -3.36 1.63
CA PHE A 51 5.98 -2.37 2.27
C PHE A 51 4.58 -2.94 2.49
N ASN A 52 3.89 -2.40 3.48
CA ASN A 52 2.52 -2.79 3.80
C ASN A 52 1.58 -1.63 3.47
N VAL A 53 0.41 -1.93 2.93
CA VAL A 53 -0.67 -0.96 2.77
C VAL A 53 -1.74 -1.30 3.80
N LYS A 54 -1.93 -0.44 4.79
CA LYS A 54 -2.92 -0.60 5.86
C LYS A 54 -4.15 0.22 5.49
N PHE A 55 -5.29 -0.44 5.43
CA PHE A 55 -6.61 0.13 5.24
C PHE A 55 -7.27 0.12 6.61
N ASP A 56 -7.08 1.19 7.35
CA ASP A 56 -7.71 1.38 8.64
C ASP A 56 -9.16 1.87 8.44
N LEU A 57 -10.10 1.27 9.17
CA LEU A 57 -11.52 1.62 9.02
C LEU A 57 -11.85 2.99 9.65
N ASP A 58 -11.02 3.50 10.56
CA ASP A 58 -11.22 4.75 11.29
C ASP A 58 -10.38 5.89 10.68
N TYR A 59 -9.17 5.57 10.20
CA TYR A 59 -8.17 6.53 9.70
C TYR A 59 -7.91 6.48 8.19
N GLY A 60 -8.49 5.52 7.46
CA GLY A 60 -8.29 5.37 6.01
C GLY A 60 -7.01 4.63 5.65
N VAL A 61 -6.47 4.90 4.45
CA VAL A 61 -5.37 4.12 3.88
C VAL A 61 -4.00 4.73 4.20
N SER A 62 -3.07 3.91 4.68
CA SER A 62 -1.71 4.30 5.05
C SER A 62 -0.68 3.31 4.53
N LEU A 63 0.46 3.81 4.04
CA LEU A 63 1.59 3.01 3.62
C LEU A 63 2.59 2.86 4.77
N GLU A 64 2.98 1.65 5.07
CA GLU A 64 3.98 1.32 6.09
C GLU A 64 5.22 0.74 5.41
N ALA A 65 6.31 1.49 5.43
CA ALA A 65 7.59 1.07 4.92
C ALA A 65 8.23 0.04 5.87
N VAL A 66 8.27 -1.23 5.44
CA VAL A 66 8.97 -2.30 6.17
C VAL A 66 10.47 -2.23 5.88
N SER A 67 10.83 -1.90 4.64
CA SER A 67 12.21 -1.68 4.19
C SER A 67 12.59 -0.19 4.17
N ASP A 68 13.85 0.09 3.85
CA ASP A 68 14.37 1.46 3.71
C ASP A 68 13.81 2.13 2.45
N PHE A 69 12.65 2.77 2.62
CA PHE A 69 11.97 3.56 1.61
C PHE A 69 12.25 5.05 1.81
N SER A 70 12.61 5.72 0.71
CA SER A 70 12.66 7.17 0.62
C SER A 70 11.24 7.73 0.48
N VAL A 71 11.10 9.03 0.75
CA VAL A 71 9.80 9.71 0.58
C VAL A 71 9.37 9.68 -0.89
N ASP A 72 10.26 9.97 -1.84
CA ASP A 72 10.00 9.86 -3.28
C ASP A 72 9.46 8.48 -3.69
N GLU A 73 10.00 7.40 -3.10
CA GLU A 73 9.57 6.03 -3.43
C GLU A 73 8.16 5.74 -2.90
N LEU A 74 7.84 6.25 -1.69
CA LEU A 74 6.50 6.12 -1.12
C LEU A 74 5.48 6.96 -1.88
N GLU A 75 5.88 8.14 -2.37
CA GLU A 75 5.06 8.96 -3.24
C GLU A 75 4.83 8.29 -4.60
N ASP A 76 5.85 7.66 -5.18
CA ASP A 76 5.73 6.89 -6.42
C ASP A 76 4.76 5.70 -6.25
N ILE A 77 4.90 4.94 -5.16
CA ILE A 77 3.97 3.87 -4.80
C ILE A 77 2.55 4.41 -4.62
N ALA A 78 2.39 5.50 -3.86
CA ALA A 78 1.09 6.11 -3.66
C ALA A 78 0.45 6.53 -4.99
N ARG A 79 1.25 7.07 -5.91
CA ARG A 79 0.82 7.46 -7.26
C ARG A 79 0.44 6.26 -8.12
N ILE A 80 1.19 5.16 -8.07
CA ILE A 80 0.87 3.91 -8.77
C ILE A 80 -0.46 3.32 -8.26
N LEU A 81 -0.69 3.38 -6.96
CA LEU A 81 -1.92 2.86 -6.35
C LEU A 81 -3.13 3.70 -6.75
N THR A 82 -2.98 5.03 -6.81
CA THR A 82 -4.08 5.99 -7.04
C THR A 82 -4.40 6.26 -8.51
N CYS A 83 -3.49 5.95 -9.43
CA CYS A 83 -3.63 6.19 -10.86
C CYS A 83 -3.83 4.88 -11.62
#